data_AF-D6ZBH9-F1
#
_entry.id   AF-D6ZBH9-F1
#
_cell.length_a   1.000
_cell.length_b   1.000
_cell.length_c   1.000
_cell.angle_alpha   90.00
_cell.angle_beta   90.00
_cell.angle_gamma   90.00
#
_symmetry.space_group_name_H-M   'P 1'
#
loop_
_entity.id
_entity.type
_entity.pdbx_description
1 polymer ?
#
loop_
_entity_poly.entity_id
_entity_poly.type
_entity_poly.pdbx_seq_one_letter_code
_entity_poly.pdbx_strand_id
1 'polypeptide(L)'
;MGDISYDFAHIQELSTQIQSVSQQIESLLGELSSEVAKLAAGWEGEAQETWHALQTKWNQEADDLKTTLHDLSSKVGQAGESMQHAESSITSKFSM
;
A
#
# COMPACT_ATOMS: atom_id res chain seq x y z
N MET A 1 -11.22 0.23 -31.24
CA MET A 1 -11.26 -0.66 -30.06
C MET A 1 -9.85 -0.95 -29.50
N GLY A 2 -8.88 -0.04 -29.57
CA GLY A 2 -7.51 -0.27 -29.06
C GLY A 2 -7.17 0.51 -27.79
N ASP A 3 -7.73 1.72 -27.64
CA ASP A 3 -7.38 2.68 -26.59
C ASP A 3 -7.77 2.21 -25.18
N ILE A 4 -9.03 1.77 -25.01
CA ILE A 4 -9.58 1.34 -23.71
C ILE A 4 -8.93 0.03 -23.20
N SER A 5 -8.56 -0.88 -24.12
CA SER A 5 -7.91 -2.15 -23.76
C SER A 5 -6.46 -1.95 -23.30
N TYR A 6 -5.75 -0.97 -23.90
CA TYR A 6 -4.44 -0.55 -23.46
C TYR A 6 -4.48 0.07 -22.06
N ASP A 7 -5.47 0.92 -21.78
CA ASP A 7 -5.65 1.53 -20.45
C ASP A 7 -5.90 0.48 -19.37
N PHE A 8 -6.65 -0.60 -19.65
CA PHE A 8 -6.87 -1.67 -18.67
C PHE A 8 -5.57 -2.41 -18.31
N ALA A 9 -4.78 -2.82 -19.30
CA ALA A 9 -3.51 -3.50 -19.06
C ALA A 9 -2.56 -2.63 -18.22
N HIS A 10 -2.56 -1.32 -18.48
CA HIS A 10 -1.75 -0.36 -17.73
C HIS A 10 -2.22 -0.18 -16.28
N ILE A 11 -3.54 -0.11 -16.03
CA ILE A 11 -4.08 -0.03 -14.66
C ILE A 11 -3.76 -1.30 -13.86
N GLN A 12 -3.88 -2.47 -14.49
CA GLN A 12 -3.54 -3.73 -13.84
C GLN A 12 -2.06 -3.80 -13.44
N GLU A 13 -1.18 -3.33 -14.33
CA GLU A 13 0.25 -3.23 -14.06
C GLU A 13 0.55 -2.26 -12.91
N LEU A 14 -0.06 -1.07 -12.91
CA LEU A 14 0.06 -0.09 -11.83
C LEU A 14 -0.44 -0.63 -10.49
N SER A 15 -1.54 -1.40 -10.49
CA SER A 15 -2.05 -2.06 -9.29
C SER A 15 -1.04 -3.04 -8.70
N THR A 16 -0.44 -3.89 -9.54
CA THR A 16 0.62 -4.81 -9.11
C THR A 16 1.86 -4.08 -8.61
N GLN A 17 2.27 -2.98 -9.26
CA GLN A 17 3.38 -2.16 -8.80
C GLN A 17 3.09 -1.53 -7.43
N ILE A 18 1.90 -0.98 -7.22
CA ILE A 18 1.49 -0.42 -5.92
C ILE A 18 1.54 -1.50 -4.85
N GLN A 19 1.02 -2.70 -5.12
CA GLN A 19 1.05 -3.80 -4.17
C GLN A 19 2.49 -4.22 -3.81
N SER A 20 3.39 -4.24 -4.80
CA SER A 20 4.81 -4.53 -4.56
C SER A 20 5.48 -3.44 -3.71
N VAL A 21 5.24 -2.16 -4.02
CA VAL A 21 5.78 -1.03 -3.25
C VAL A 21 5.25 -1.06 -1.81
N SER A 22 3.97 -1.39 -1.61
CA SER A 22 3.39 -1.55 -0.27
C SER A 22 4.11 -2.61 0.55
N GLN A 23 4.40 -3.78 -0.03
CA GLN A 23 5.15 -4.84 0.65
C GLN A 23 6.60 -4.44 0.98
N GLN A 24 7.24 -3.67 0.10
CA GLN A 24 8.58 -3.14 0.35
C GLN A 24 8.59 -2.15 1.51
N ILE A 25 7.59 -1.25 1.57
CA ILE A 25 7.43 -0.30 2.67
C ILE A 25 7.19 -1.04 3.98
N GLU A 26 6.33 -2.07 3.99
CA GLU A 26 6.11 -2.89 5.18
C GLU A 26 7.38 -3.57 5.69
N SER A 27 8.22 -4.09 4.79
CA SER A 27 9.52 -4.67 5.16
C SER A 27 10.46 -3.62 5.75
N LEU A 28 10.57 -2.46 5.12
CA LEU A 28 11.39 -1.33 5.61
C LEU A 28 10.94 -0.85 6.99
N LEU A 29 9.63 -0.78 7.22
CA LEU A 29 9.09 -0.42 8.53
C LEU A 29 9.44 -1.47 9.60
N GLY A 30 9.40 -2.75 9.24
CA GLY A 30 9.81 -3.85 10.12
C GLY A 30 11.30 -3.84 10.45
N GLU A 31 12.15 -3.62 9.45
CA GLU A 31 13.61 -3.50 9.63
C GLU A 31 13.95 -2.32 10.54
N LEU A 32 13.40 -1.13 10.26
CA LEU A 32 13.69 0.05 11.06
C LEU A 32 13.21 -0.13 12.51
N SER A 33 12.03 -0.74 12.73
CA SER A 33 11.57 -1.09 14.07
C SER A 33 12.56 -2.00 14.82
N SER A 34 13.11 -3.01 14.14
CA SER A 34 14.06 -3.95 14.72
C SER A 34 15.39 -3.28 15.07
N GLU A 35 15.92 -2.45 14.17
CA GLU A 35 17.18 -1.72 14.40
C GLU A 35 17.06 -0.75 15.57
N VAL A 36 15.94 -0.02 15.66
CA VAL A 36 15.74 0.91 16.78
C VAL A 36 15.56 0.14 18.09
N ALA A 37 14.91 -1.03 18.09
CA ALA A 37 14.81 -1.88 19.28
C ALA A 37 16.19 -2.37 19.78
N LYS A 38 17.12 -2.67 18.87
CA LYS A 38 18.50 -3.03 19.23
C LYS A 38 19.25 -1.86 19.85
N LEU A 39 19.07 -0.64 19.33
CA LEU A 39 19.68 0.57 19.90
C LEU A 39 19.12 0.88 21.30
N ALA A 40 17.82 0.66 21.50
CA ALA A 40 17.16 0.87 22.79
C ALA A 40 17.65 -0.07 23.89
N ALA A 41 18.13 -1.28 23.54
CA ALA A 41 18.71 -2.21 24.51
C ALA A 41 19.98 -1.67 25.22
N GLY A 42 20.62 -0.64 24.65
CA GLY A 42 21.77 0.04 25.27
C GLY A 42 21.42 1.24 26.16
N TRP A 43 20.14 1.60 26.28
CA TRP A 43 19.68 2.80 26.98
C TRP A 43 18.91 2.43 28.26
N GLU A 44 19.61 2.20 29.39
CA GLU A 44 18.98 1.90 30.70
C GLU A 44 18.67 3.18 31.53
N GLY A 45 17.59 3.14 32.32
CA GLY A 45 17.29 4.09 33.41
C GLY A 45 16.19 5.12 33.08
N GLU A 46 16.54 6.18 32.34
CA GLU A 46 15.64 7.32 32.08
C GLU A 46 15.11 7.34 30.63
N ALA A 47 15.82 6.66 29.73
CA ALA A 47 15.49 6.59 28.30
C ALA A 47 14.36 5.58 27.98
N GLN A 48 13.96 4.75 28.93
CA GLN A 48 12.94 3.71 28.71
C GLN A 48 11.55 4.29 28.42
N GLU A 49 11.15 5.36 29.11
CA GLU A 49 9.85 6.01 28.90
C GLU A 49 9.83 6.75 27.55
N THR A 50 10.94 7.41 27.20
CA THR A 50 11.12 8.05 25.89
C THR A 50 11.10 7.01 24.76
N TRP A 51 11.70 5.84 24.99
CA TRP A 51 11.66 4.72 24.05
C TRP A 51 10.24 4.20 23.84
N HIS A 52 9.48 3.95 24.90
CA HIS A 52 8.09 3.50 24.78
C HIS A 52 7.21 4.50 24.03
N ALA A 53 7.40 5.81 24.27
CA ALA A 53 6.70 6.85 23.53
C ALA A 53 7.08 6.83 22.04
N LEU A 54 8.37 6.71 21.72
CA LEU A 54 8.86 6.64 20.34
C LEU A 54 8.35 5.39 19.62
N GLN A 55 8.38 4.23 20.29
CA GLN A 55 7.85 2.97 19.77
C GLN A 55 6.35 3.07 19.48
N THR A 56 5.58 3.68 20.38
CA THR A 56 4.14 3.88 20.18
C THR A 56 3.88 4.77 18.98
N LYS A 57 4.59 5.90 18.87
CA LYS A 57 4.46 6.82 17.73
C LYS A 57 4.87 6.15 16.42
N TRP A 58 5.95 5.38 16.42
CA TRP A 58 6.42 4.61 15.28
C TRP A 58 5.37 3.62 14.79
N ASN A 59 4.80 2.83 15.71
CA ASN A 59 3.75 1.87 15.38
C ASN A 59 2.51 2.56 14.80
N GLN A 60 2.13 3.72 15.35
CA GLN A 60 1.02 4.53 14.84
C GLN A 60 1.28 4.99 13.40
N GLU A 61 2.44 5.60 13.14
CA GLU A 61 2.79 6.10 11.80
C GLU A 61 2.93 4.96 10.78
N ALA A 62 3.46 3.81 11.20
CA ALA A 62 3.55 2.60 10.39
C ALA A 62 2.18 2.05 10.00
N ASP A 63 1.24 1.99 10.93
CA ASP A 63 -0.13 1.52 10.68
C ASP A 63 -0.94 2.50 9.82
N ASP A 64 -0.76 3.81 10.01
CA ASP A 64 -1.37 4.84 9.17
C ASP A 64 -0.87 4.75 7.71
N LEU A 65 0.45 4.52 7.54
CA LEU A 65 1.05 4.34 6.22
C LEU A 65 0.52 3.07 5.53
N LYS A 66 0.48 1.93 6.25
CA LYS A 66 -0.11 0.68 5.73
C LYS A 66 -1.56 0.86 5.33
N THR A 67 -2.35 1.53 6.16
CA THR A 67 -3.77 1.79 5.90
C THR A 67 -3.94 2.61 4.62
N THR A 68 -3.12 3.66 4.45
CA THR A 68 -3.15 4.53 3.28
C THR A 68 -2.76 3.78 2.01
N LEU A 69 -1.72 2.95 2.08
CA LEU A 69 -1.26 2.11 0.97
C LEU A 69 -2.29 1.06 0.57
N HIS A 70 -2.95 0.45 1.55
CA HIS A 70 -4.03 -0.51 1.31
C HIS A 70 -5.25 0.17 0.65
N ASP A 71 -5.65 1.36 1.15
CA ASP A 71 -6.74 2.14 0.54
C ASP A 71 -6.40 2.55 -0.90
N LEU A 72 -5.16 2.99 -1.15
CA LEU A 72 -4.69 3.28 -2.51
C LEU A 72 -4.75 2.05 -3.41
N SER A 73 -4.23 0.90 -2.96
CA SER A 73 -4.27 -0.35 -3.72
C SER A 73 -5.71 -0.78 -4.03
N SER A 74 -6.61 -0.65 -3.06
CA SER A 74 -8.03 -0.97 -3.21
C SER A 74 -8.72 -0.06 -4.22
N LYS A 75 -8.47 1.25 -4.16
CA LYS A 75 -9.02 2.23 -5.12
C LYS A 75 -8.54 1.97 -6.55
N VAL A 76 -7.27 1.60 -6.73
CA VAL A 76 -6.73 1.27 -8.05
C VAL A 76 -7.34 -0.04 -8.58
N GLY A 77 -7.51 -1.05 -7.73
CA GLY A 77 -8.22 -2.28 -8.11
C GLY A 77 -9.67 -2.02 -8.54
N GLN A 78 -10.41 -1.24 -7.75
CA GLN A 78 -11.80 -0.86 -8.04
C GLN A 78 -11.94 -0.05 -9.34
N ALA A 79 -10.96 0.81 -9.66
CA ALA A 79 -10.92 1.53 -10.93
C ALA A 79 -10.76 0.57 -12.12
N GLY A 80 -9.90 -0.44 -11.99
CA GLY A 80 -9.72 -1.50 -12.99
C GLY A 80 -11.00 -2.31 -13.22
N GLU A 81 -11.66 -2.76 -12.14
CA GLU A 81 -12.93 -3.50 -12.22
C GLU A 81 -14.06 -2.66 -12.84
N SER A 82 -14.18 -1.39 -12.45
CA SER A 82 -15.18 -0.47 -12.98
C SER A 82 -15.02 -0.26 -14.49
N MET A 83 -13.78 -0.19 -14.97
CA MET A 83 -13.48 -0.09 -16.41
C MET A 83 -13.83 -1.37 -17.17
N GLN A 84 -13.55 -2.55 -16.60
CA GLN A 84 -13.96 -3.84 -17.19
C GLN A 84 -15.48 -3.96 -17.30
N HIS A 85 -16.21 -3.52 -16.26
CA HIS A 85 -17.68 -3.50 -16.28
C HIS A 85 -18.23 -2.54 -17.34
N ALA A 86 -17.61 -1.36 -17.51
CA ALA A 86 -17.97 -0.43 -18.56
C ALA A 86 -17.70 -1.03 -19.96
N GLU A 87 -16.57 -1.72 -20.16
CA GLU A 87 -16.24 -2.40 -21.42
C GLU A 87 -17.26 -3.49 -21.78
N SER A 88 -17.59 -4.38 -20.85
CA SER A 88 -18.57 -5.45 -21.10
C SER A 88 -19.93 -4.87 -21.49
N SER A 89 -20.34 -3.78 -20.83
CA SER A 89 -21.59 -3.07 -21.11
C SER A 89 -21.59 -2.40 -22.47
N ILE A 90 -20.46 -1.81 -22.89
CA ILE A 90 -20.30 -1.14 -24.19
C ILE A 90 -20.23 -2.17 -25.32
N THR A 91 -19.43 -3.22 -25.16
CA THR A 91 -19.29 -4.29 -26.16
C THR A 91 -20.63 -4.97 -26.41
N SER A 92 -21.39 -5.27 -25.34
CA SER A 92 -22.75 -5.82 -25.44
C SER A 92 -23.71 -4.94 -26.25
N LYS A 93 -23.56 -3.60 -26.17
CA LYS A 93 -24.39 -2.63 -26.90
C LYS A 93 -24.01 -2.53 -28.38
N PHE A 94 -22.76 -2.82 -28.74
CA PHE A 94 -22.29 -2.79 -30.13
C PHE A 94 -22.44 -4.15 -30.85
N SER A 95 -22.63 -5.24 -30.11
CA SER A 95 -22.90 -6.57 -30.65
C SER A 95 -24.39 -6.87 -30.89
N MET A 96 -25.26 -5.86 -30.78
CA MET A 96 -26.71 -5.93 -31.01
C MET A 96 -27.11 -4.99 -32.13
#